data_AF-A0A0X2NMS9-F1
#
_entry.id   AF-A0A0X2NMS9-F1
#
_cell.length_a   1.000
_cell.length_b   1.000
_cell.length_c   1.000
_cell.angle_alpha   90.00
_cell.angle_beta   90.00
_cell.angle_gamma   90.00
#
_symmetry.space_group_name_H-M   'P 1'
#
loop_
_entity.id
_entity.type
_entity.pdbx_description
1 polymer ?
#
loop_
_entity_poly.entity_id
_entity_poly.type
_entity_poly.pdbx_seq_one_letter_code
_entity_poly.pdbx_strand_id
1 'polypeptide(L)'
;MSEDRRGGRRRLGTPKPEWGDNVIEADFGSRGPRASGKDATGGPDLTKGLFDPASRLGRAVAERRAAQTAAEEAEKRRRTQTRQREQRAASTTEGWAGRVLLDTVGSGADTARRQRGLAYARGGNVRQLDLELGTVSALVTGSQLEPFEVSLRWRPLSENQVTYIHGECLEHPENLARLLAGREPRRDVAAVLLSPSDFRDSWCTCPDRAGVCKHRIAVAHAVAEQFTTDPVAFLDWRGMDTRKLIDEVGAKERQRHPQVVDLQRRAVQTGSSGTTGSSGSSGSSGGTRREPEDVRYSPGEFWGDLSRLPQREPLAPGSGLELGDQGTRNAVIRKVSWNTVDQLRVLDELESCYRLLTGEDQEEYDTVFDREPWLSGPSGRIGAHD
;
A
#
# COMPACT_ATOMS: atom_id res chain seq x y z
N MET A 1 45.56 -7.50 74.42
CA MET A 1 44.72 -8.71 74.47
C MET A 1 43.42 -8.36 73.76
N SER A 2 43.35 -8.24 72.43
CA SER A 2 43.61 -9.21 71.35
C SER A 2 42.85 -10.51 71.54
N GLU A 3 41.82 -10.71 70.70
CA GLU A 3 41.26 -11.96 70.15
C GLU A 3 40.00 -11.56 69.36
N ASP A 4 40.07 -11.16 68.09
CA ASP A 4 40.23 -11.97 66.87
C ASP A 4 39.42 -13.29 66.87
N ARG A 5 38.24 -13.27 66.22
CA ARG A 5 37.58 -14.48 65.70
C ARG A 5 37.02 -14.22 64.30
N ARG A 6 37.88 -14.49 63.32
CA ARG A 6 37.54 -14.71 61.90
C ARG A 6 36.66 -15.95 61.77
N GLY A 7 35.42 -15.77 61.31
CA GLY A 7 34.55 -16.84 60.83
C GLY A 7 34.52 -16.85 59.30
N GLY A 8 35.30 -17.75 58.68
CA GLY A 8 35.38 -17.89 57.23
C GLY A 8 34.11 -18.53 56.62
N ARG A 9 33.58 -17.91 55.56
CA ARG A 9 32.71 -18.59 54.59
C ARG A 9 33.50 -18.77 53.30
N ARG A 10 33.83 -20.04 53.00
CA ARG A 10 34.44 -20.48 51.74
C ARG A 10 33.49 -20.12 50.61
N ARG A 11 33.94 -19.32 49.63
CA ARG A 11 33.22 -19.16 48.37
C ARG A 11 33.41 -20.45 47.57
N LEU A 12 32.33 -21.21 47.43
CA LEU A 12 32.23 -22.26 46.41
C LEU A 12 32.44 -21.58 45.06
N GLY A 13 33.44 -22.07 44.31
CA GLY A 13 33.72 -21.63 42.96
C GLY A 13 32.51 -21.81 42.07
N THR A 14 32.24 -20.80 41.25
CA THR A 14 31.25 -20.89 40.17
C THR A 14 31.79 -21.85 39.09
N PRO A 15 31.02 -22.87 38.68
CA PRO A 15 31.40 -23.72 37.56
C PRO A 15 31.33 -22.88 36.27
N LYS A 16 32.41 -22.91 35.48
CA LYS A 16 32.42 -22.36 34.12
C LYS A 16 31.62 -23.29 33.21
N PRO A 17 30.56 -22.83 32.53
CA PRO A 17 30.04 -23.55 31.38
C PRO A 17 31.00 -23.32 30.21
N GLU A 18 31.68 -24.37 29.80
CA GLU A 18 32.34 -24.46 28.50
C GLU A 18 31.27 -24.74 27.44
N TRP A 19 30.78 -23.67 26.82
CA TRP A 19 30.12 -23.74 25.51
C TRP A 19 31.07 -23.12 24.51
N GLY A 20 31.44 -23.91 23.50
CA GLY A 20 32.32 -23.46 22.43
C GLY A 20 31.69 -22.33 21.63
N ASP A 21 32.31 -21.16 21.71
CA ASP A 21 32.11 -20.06 20.79
C ASP A 21 32.61 -20.45 19.40
N ASN A 22 31.69 -20.93 18.55
CA ASN A 22 31.86 -20.90 17.10
C ASN A 22 31.33 -19.57 16.54
N VAL A 23 31.89 -18.46 17.04
CA VAL A 23 31.79 -17.15 16.40
C VAL A 23 33.18 -16.80 15.90
N ILE A 24 33.36 -16.84 14.58
CA ILE A 24 34.54 -16.26 13.94
C ILE A 24 34.34 -14.74 14.00
N GLU A 25 34.92 -14.09 15.00
CA GLU A 25 35.12 -12.64 14.97
C GLU A 25 36.23 -12.34 13.95
N ALA A 26 35.83 -11.86 12.78
CA ALA A 26 36.75 -11.19 11.88
C ALA A 26 37.00 -9.78 12.42
N ASP A 27 38.10 -9.61 13.15
CA ASP A 27 38.64 -8.31 13.56
C ASP A 27 39.15 -7.56 12.33
N PHE A 28 38.31 -6.69 11.77
CA PHE A 28 38.73 -5.72 10.75
C PHE A 28 39.34 -4.51 11.46
N GLY A 29 40.54 -4.69 12.00
CA GLY A 29 41.32 -3.64 12.61
C GLY A 29 41.33 -2.37 11.75
N SER A 30 40.81 -1.29 12.31
CA SER A 30 40.84 0.05 11.74
C SER A 30 42.27 0.47 11.47
N ARG A 31 42.68 0.47 10.20
CA ARG A 31 43.97 1.05 9.77
C ARG A 31 43.92 2.56 9.98
N GLY A 32 44.55 3.04 11.04
CA GLY A 32 44.91 4.45 11.20
C GLY A 32 45.87 4.92 10.08
N PRO A 33 45.90 6.23 9.78
CA PRO A 33 46.74 6.75 8.71
C PRO A 33 48.22 6.62 9.08
N ARG A 34 48.98 5.85 8.31
CA ARG A 34 50.44 5.75 8.46
C ARG A 34 51.10 7.06 8.04
N ALA A 35 51.82 7.68 8.97
CA ALA A 35 52.72 8.80 8.72
C ALA A 35 53.85 8.37 7.78
N SER A 36 54.10 9.15 6.73
CA SER A 36 55.17 8.94 5.76
C SER A 36 56.53 9.37 6.35
N GLY A 37 57.31 8.39 6.79
CA GLY A 37 58.75 8.56 7.03
C GLY A 37 59.49 8.68 5.70
N LYS A 38 60.33 9.72 5.59
CA LYS A 38 61.31 9.88 4.52
C LYS A 38 62.49 8.97 4.85
N ASP A 39 62.75 7.96 4.02
CA ASP A 39 64.07 7.35 3.92
C ASP A 39 64.44 7.17 2.45
N ALA A 40 65.62 7.67 2.14
CA ALA A 40 66.24 7.69 0.83
C ALA A 40 66.87 6.33 0.52
N THR A 41 66.51 5.73 -0.60
CA THR A 41 67.40 4.93 -1.45
C THR A 41 66.72 4.80 -2.81
N GLY A 42 67.40 5.30 -3.85
CA GLY A 42 66.86 5.43 -5.18
C GLY A 42 66.70 4.08 -5.89
N GLY A 43 65.46 3.75 -6.21
CA GLY A 43 65.11 2.97 -7.39
C GLY A 43 64.07 3.78 -8.18
N PRO A 44 64.13 3.84 -9.52
CA PRO A 44 63.12 4.57 -10.28
C PRO A 44 61.77 3.86 -10.11
N ASP A 45 60.86 4.54 -9.40
CA ASP A 45 59.47 4.14 -9.26
C ASP A 45 58.76 4.30 -10.62
N LEU A 46 58.72 3.20 -11.37
CA LEU A 46 58.13 3.11 -12.72
C LEU A 46 56.61 3.31 -12.74
N THR A 47 55.97 3.70 -11.63
CA THR A 47 54.51 3.90 -11.56
C THR A 47 54.09 5.35 -11.31
N LYS A 48 55.02 6.25 -10.98
CA LYS A 48 54.74 7.69 -10.89
C LYS A 48 54.70 8.32 -12.28
N GLY A 49 53.50 8.36 -12.85
CA GLY A 49 53.21 9.02 -14.12
C GLY A 49 52.32 8.22 -15.08
N LEU A 50 51.98 6.96 -14.75
CA LEU A 50 51.20 6.11 -15.67
C LEU A 50 49.69 6.33 -15.66
N PHE A 51 49.17 7.19 -14.78
CA PHE A 51 47.76 7.58 -14.80
C PHE A 51 47.65 9.10 -14.73
N ASP A 52 47.89 9.75 -15.86
CA ASP A 52 47.46 11.12 -16.06
C ASP A 52 45.92 11.14 -16.09
N PRO A 53 45.23 11.84 -15.18
CA PRO A 53 43.76 11.94 -15.19
C PRO A 53 43.23 12.62 -16.46
N ALA A 54 44.05 13.39 -17.17
CA ALA A 54 43.73 13.96 -18.48
C ALA A 54 44.01 12.98 -19.64
N SER A 55 44.65 11.83 -19.41
CA SER A 55 44.81 10.80 -20.44
C SER A 55 43.48 10.14 -20.81
N ARG A 56 43.42 9.53 -21.99
CA ARG A 56 42.22 8.79 -22.44
C ARG A 56 41.85 7.64 -21.50
N LEU A 57 42.85 6.91 -20.98
CA LEU A 57 42.65 5.83 -20.01
C LEU A 57 42.20 6.36 -18.64
N GLY A 58 42.76 7.49 -18.19
CA GLY A 58 42.35 8.22 -16.99
C GLY A 58 40.86 8.60 -17.00
N ARG A 59 40.43 9.23 -18.11
CA ARG A 59 39.02 9.61 -18.33
C ARG A 59 38.09 8.40 -18.42
N ALA A 60 38.49 7.34 -19.14
CA ALA A 60 37.68 6.13 -19.26
C ALA A 60 37.45 5.41 -17.92
N VAL A 61 38.45 5.38 -17.02
CA VAL A 61 38.30 4.78 -15.68
C VAL A 61 37.44 5.66 -14.77
N ALA A 62 37.58 6.99 -14.84
CA ALA A 62 36.73 7.92 -14.10
C ALA A 62 35.26 7.84 -14.54
N GLU A 63 35.00 7.77 -15.86
CA GLU A 63 33.66 7.58 -16.43
C GLU A 63 33.04 6.26 -16.00
N ARG A 64 33.81 5.15 -15.98
CA ARG A 64 33.32 3.85 -15.48
C ARG A 64 32.95 3.90 -13.99
N ARG A 65 33.76 4.56 -13.16
CA ARG A 65 33.44 4.71 -11.72
C ARG A 65 32.21 5.61 -11.50
N ALA A 66 32.09 6.71 -12.24
CA ALA A 66 30.91 7.57 -12.18
C ALA A 66 29.63 6.85 -12.66
N ALA A 67 29.75 6.00 -13.68
CA ALA A 67 28.65 5.16 -14.15
C ALA A 67 28.25 4.09 -13.10
N GLN A 68 29.22 3.52 -12.39
CA GLN A 68 28.97 2.57 -11.30
C GLN A 68 28.24 3.23 -10.13
N THR A 69 28.69 4.41 -9.67
CA THR A 69 28.01 5.13 -8.57
C THR A 69 26.62 5.60 -8.97
N ALA A 70 26.44 6.05 -10.22
CA ALA A 70 25.12 6.44 -10.74
C ALA A 70 24.16 5.23 -10.82
N ALA A 71 24.67 4.04 -11.19
CA ALA A 71 23.89 2.81 -11.21
C ALA A 71 23.46 2.38 -9.79
N GLU A 72 24.37 2.45 -8.82
CA GLU A 72 24.05 2.15 -7.40
C GLU A 72 23.04 3.12 -6.81
N GLU A 73 23.14 4.41 -7.11
CA GLU A 73 22.15 5.41 -6.69
C GLU A 73 20.78 5.20 -7.34
N ALA A 74 20.75 4.83 -8.64
CA ALA A 74 19.52 4.51 -9.36
C ALA A 74 18.83 3.26 -8.80
N GLU A 75 19.60 2.21 -8.48
CA GLU A 75 19.14 1.00 -7.79
C GLU A 75 18.51 1.35 -6.42
N LYS A 76 19.18 2.18 -5.62
CA LYS A 76 18.69 2.62 -4.31
C LYS A 76 17.40 3.45 -4.43
N ARG A 77 17.31 4.33 -5.44
CA ARG A 77 16.08 5.09 -5.75
C ARG A 77 14.94 4.17 -6.19
N ARG A 78 15.19 3.18 -7.06
CA ARG A 78 14.18 2.17 -7.48
C ARG A 78 13.68 1.35 -6.29
N ARG A 79 14.58 0.88 -5.40
CA ARG A 79 14.18 0.17 -4.17
C ARG A 79 13.32 1.02 -3.25
N THR A 80 13.66 2.31 -3.12
CA THR A 80 12.88 3.26 -2.31
C THR A 80 11.50 3.52 -2.92
N GLN A 81 11.43 3.74 -4.23
CA GLN A 81 10.17 3.92 -4.96
C GLN A 81 9.28 2.67 -4.93
N THR A 82 9.88 1.48 -5.03
CA THR A 82 9.17 0.20 -4.94
C THR A 82 8.57 0.03 -3.55
N ARG A 83 9.34 0.29 -2.49
CA ARG A 83 8.84 0.29 -1.10
C ARG A 83 7.72 1.30 -0.89
N GLN A 84 7.83 2.52 -1.43
CA GLN A 84 6.79 3.53 -1.34
C GLN A 84 5.51 3.11 -2.09
N ARG A 85 5.64 2.43 -3.23
CA ARG A 85 4.51 1.91 -4.01
C ARG A 85 3.84 0.74 -3.31
N GLU A 86 4.61 -0.18 -2.73
CA GLU A 86 4.10 -1.27 -1.89
C GLU A 86 3.39 -0.75 -0.64
N GLN A 87 3.94 0.27 0.02
CA GLN A 87 3.28 0.95 1.15
C GLN A 87 1.97 1.63 0.75
N ARG A 88 1.90 2.25 -0.44
CA ARG A 88 0.65 2.82 -0.99
C ARG A 88 -0.37 1.74 -1.37
N ALA A 89 0.08 0.64 -1.96
CA ALA A 89 -0.79 -0.49 -2.30
C ALA A 89 -1.36 -1.15 -1.03
N ALA A 90 -0.51 -1.40 -0.02
CA ALA A 90 -0.93 -1.90 1.29
C ALA A 90 -1.91 -0.94 1.99
N SER A 91 -1.67 0.37 1.89
CA SER A 91 -2.61 1.40 2.41
C SER A 91 -3.98 1.40 1.75
N THR A 92 -4.12 0.78 0.57
CA THR A 92 -5.41 0.63 -0.11
C THR A 92 -6.20 -0.57 0.43
N THR A 93 -5.50 -1.61 0.88
CA THR A 93 -6.11 -2.83 1.48
C THR A 93 -6.35 -2.74 2.99
N GLU A 94 -5.60 -1.93 3.74
CA GLU A 94 -5.68 -1.86 5.21
C GLU A 94 -6.17 -0.51 5.77
N GLY A 95 -6.65 0.40 4.91
CA GLY A 95 -7.13 1.73 5.29
C GLY A 95 -6.05 2.62 5.93
N TRP A 96 -6.32 3.92 6.08
CA TRP A 96 -5.39 4.83 6.76
C TRP A 96 -5.28 4.52 8.25
N ALA A 97 -6.41 4.38 8.94
CA ALA A 97 -6.45 4.15 10.39
C ALA A 97 -5.82 2.80 10.78
N GLY A 98 -6.13 1.74 10.02
CA GLY A 98 -5.56 0.41 10.24
C GLY A 98 -4.04 0.40 10.11
N ARG A 99 -3.49 1.05 9.08
CA ARG A 99 -2.03 1.22 8.93
C ARG A 99 -1.39 1.95 10.12
N VAL A 100 -1.93 3.11 10.52
CA VAL A 100 -1.38 3.88 11.65
C VAL A 100 -1.42 3.06 12.95
N LEU A 101 -2.49 2.31 13.17
CA LEU A 101 -2.64 1.43 14.32
C LEU A 101 -1.61 0.29 14.31
N LEU A 102 -1.45 -0.39 13.17
CA LEU A 102 -0.48 -1.47 12.99
C LEU A 102 0.96 -1.00 13.20
N ASP A 103 1.32 0.17 12.65
CA ASP A 103 2.63 0.76 12.83
C ASP A 103 2.87 1.14 14.31
N THR A 104 1.86 1.69 14.99
CA THR A 104 1.95 2.11 16.39
C THR A 104 2.14 0.90 17.32
N VAL A 105 1.26 -0.11 17.22
CA VAL A 105 1.32 -1.32 18.05
C VAL A 105 2.56 -2.16 17.70
N GLY A 106 2.90 -2.23 16.41
CA GLY A 106 4.02 -3.00 15.90
C GLY A 106 5.39 -2.42 16.21
N SER A 107 5.50 -1.14 16.57
CA SER A 107 6.76 -0.43 16.77
C SER A 107 7.77 -1.16 17.69
N GLY A 108 7.29 -1.88 18.71
CA GLY A 108 8.11 -2.67 19.63
C GLY A 108 8.32 -4.15 19.27
N ALA A 109 7.81 -4.62 18.13
CA ALA A 109 7.90 -6.02 17.69
C ALA A 109 8.86 -6.18 16.50
N ASP A 110 9.70 -7.22 16.56
CA ASP A 110 10.56 -7.62 15.44
C ASP A 110 9.74 -8.20 14.26
N THR A 111 10.37 -8.26 13.09
CA THR A 111 9.75 -8.71 11.84
C THR A 111 9.14 -10.12 11.95
N ALA A 112 9.82 -11.05 12.61
CA ALA A 112 9.32 -12.43 12.74
C ALA A 112 8.10 -12.48 13.66
N ARG A 113 8.07 -11.69 14.74
CA ARG A 113 6.89 -11.52 15.59
C ARG A 113 5.72 -10.91 14.82
N ARG A 114 5.97 -9.89 14.01
CA ARG A 114 4.93 -9.27 13.18
C ARG A 114 4.32 -10.26 12.19
N GLN A 115 5.16 -11.03 11.49
CA GLN A 115 4.71 -12.06 10.55
C GLN A 115 3.88 -13.16 11.23
N ARG A 116 4.31 -13.64 12.41
CA ARG A 116 3.53 -14.62 13.18
C ARG A 116 2.20 -14.04 13.66
N GLY A 117 2.18 -12.77 14.08
CA GLY A 117 0.94 -12.08 14.46
C GLY A 117 -0.05 -12.00 13.30
N LEU A 118 0.42 -11.60 12.12
CA LEU A 118 -0.38 -11.59 10.89
C LEU A 118 -0.92 -12.98 10.54
N ALA A 119 -0.09 -14.02 10.64
CA ALA A 119 -0.53 -15.39 10.41
C ALA A 119 -1.62 -15.83 11.40
N TYR A 120 -1.51 -15.41 12.67
CA TYR A 120 -2.53 -15.69 13.69
C TYR A 120 -3.86 -14.99 13.38
N ALA A 121 -3.83 -13.73 12.96
CA ALA A 121 -5.02 -13.00 12.55
C ALA A 121 -5.70 -13.67 11.36
N ARG A 122 -4.95 -13.96 10.28
CA ARG A 122 -5.46 -14.64 9.08
C ARG A 122 -5.97 -16.05 9.36
N GLY A 123 -5.40 -16.74 10.35
CA GLY A 123 -5.86 -18.05 10.80
C GLY A 123 -7.15 -18.03 11.62
N GLY A 124 -7.79 -16.87 11.81
CA GLY A 124 -9.04 -16.74 12.59
C GLY A 124 -8.86 -17.03 14.08
N ASN A 125 -7.65 -16.81 14.61
CA ASN A 125 -7.35 -17.09 16.02
C ASN A 125 -7.85 -15.99 16.96
N VAL A 126 -8.23 -14.82 16.45
CA VAL A 126 -8.93 -13.78 17.23
C VAL A 126 -10.42 -14.16 17.24
N ARG A 127 -10.94 -14.61 18.38
CA ARG A 127 -12.30 -15.18 18.50
C ARG A 127 -13.34 -14.15 18.87
N GLN A 128 -12.95 -13.19 19.69
CA GLN A 128 -13.80 -12.10 20.15
C GLN A 128 -13.00 -10.81 20.07
N LEU A 129 -13.68 -9.74 19.65
CA LEU A 129 -13.12 -8.41 19.53
C LEU A 129 -14.18 -7.41 19.95
N ASP A 130 -13.94 -6.75 21.06
CA ASP A 130 -14.81 -5.73 21.64
C ASP A 130 -14.11 -4.38 21.56
N LEU A 131 -14.82 -3.40 21.02
CA LEU A 131 -14.36 -2.03 20.88
C LEU A 131 -15.13 -1.14 21.86
N GLU A 132 -14.40 -0.55 22.80
CA GLU A 132 -14.90 0.47 23.72
C GLU A 132 -14.13 1.77 23.51
N LEU A 133 -14.58 2.87 24.09
CA LEU A 133 -13.96 4.18 23.91
C LEU A 133 -12.45 4.15 24.18
N GLY A 134 -11.64 4.27 23.12
CA GLY A 134 -10.17 4.20 23.19
C GLY A 134 -9.59 2.85 23.65
N THR A 135 -10.40 1.81 23.84
CA THR A 135 -9.96 0.51 24.35
C THR A 135 -10.39 -0.60 23.42
N VAL A 136 -9.50 -1.56 23.20
CA VAL A 136 -9.78 -2.79 22.46
C VAL A 136 -9.55 -3.95 23.41
N SER A 137 -10.55 -4.80 23.58
CA SER A 137 -10.48 -6.05 24.33
C SER A 137 -10.71 -7.22 23.38
N ALA A 138 -9.90 -8.26 23.48
CA ALA A 138 -10.00 -9.41 22.57
C ALA A 138 -9.60 -10.72 23.23
N LEU A 139 -10.18 -11.81 22.73
CA LEU A 139 -9.82 -13.18 23.09
C LEU A 139 -9.10 -13.86 21.93
N VAL A 140 -7.89 -14.34 22.17
CA VAL A 140 -7.03 -14.95 21.15
C VAL A 140 -6.74 -16.41 21.48
N THR A 141 -7.13 -17.32 20.61
CA THR A 141 -6.81 -18.75 20.72
C THR A 141 -5.29 -18.96 20.62
N GLY A 142 -4.76 -19.73 21.56
CA GLY A 142 -3.35 -20.05 21.67
C GLY A 142 -3.09 -21.55 21.68
N SER A 143 -1.94 -21.93 22.23
CA SER A 143 -1.55 -23.34 22.42
C SER A 143 -2.27 -24.02 23.59
N GLN A 144 -2.88 -23.25 24.48
CA GLN A 144 -3.62 -23.74 25.64
C GLN A 144 -5.13 -23.73 25.36
N LEU A 145 -5.89 -24.46 26.18
CA LEU A 145 -7.35 -24.58 26.05
C LEU A 145 -8.07 -23.23 26.24
N GLU A 146 -7.65 -22.44 27.23
CA GLU A 146 -8.24 -21.13 27.52
C GLU A 146 -7.64 -20.03 26.61
N PRO A 147 -8.47 -19.25 25.89
CA PRO A 147 -8.00 -18.13 25.09
C PRO A 147 -7.20 -17.11 25.93
N PHE A 148 -6.20 -16.49 25.31
CA PHE A 148 -5.49 -15.37 25.92
C PHE A 148 -6.30 -14.09 25.79
N GLU A 149 -6.42 -13.34 26.88
CA GLU A 149 -6.98 -12.00 26.88
C GLU A 149 -5.92 -11.02 26.39
N VAL A 150 -6.34 -10.09 25.53
CA VAL A 150 -5.52 -9.01 25.00
C VAL A 150 -6.27 -7.71 25.18
N SER A 151 -5.60 -6.70 25.73
CA SER A 151 -6.12 -5.33 25.84
C SER A 151 -5.15 -4.38 25.18
N LEU A 152 -5.64 -3.51 24.30
CA LEU A 152 -4.88 -2.42 23.68
C LEU A 152 -5.59 -1.10 24.02
N ARG A 153 -4.86 -0.11 24.53
CA ARG A 153 -5.47 1.13 25.04
C ARG A 153 -4.83 2.37 24.44
N TRP A 154 -5.70 3.30 24.08
CA TRP A 154 -5.38 4.64 23.59
C TRP A 154 -6.03 5.67 24.49
N ARG A 155 -5.41 6.84 24.57
CA ARG A 155 -6.00 8.00 25.22
C ARG A 155 -7.30 8.38 24.47
N PRO A 156 -8.45 8.51 25.16
CA PRO A 156 -9.64 9.11 24.58
C PRO A 156 -9.35 10.54 24.13
N LEU A 157 -10.00 10.99 23.06
CA LEU A 157 -9.90 12.39 22.65
C LEU A 157 -10.49 13.30 23.73
N SER A 158 -9.84 14.43 23.98
CA SER A 158 -10.43 15.50 24.79
C SER A 158 -11.58 16.17 24.05
N GLU A 159 -12.50 16.77 24.78
CA GLU A 159 -13.64 17.50 24.21
C GLU A 159 -13.21 18.60 23.23
N ASN A 160 -12.09 19.28 23.51
CA ASN A 160 -11.52 20.28 22.59
C ASN A 160 -11.05 19.66 21.27
N GLN A 161 -10.44 18.47 21.31
CA GLN A 161 -10.01 17.76 20.11
C GLN A 161 -11.20 17.26 19.29
N VAL A 162 -12.23 16.73 19.95
CA VAL A 162 -13.48 16.32 19.30
C VAL A 162 -14.14 17.52 18.64
N THR A 163 -14.28 18.64 19.35
CA THR A 163 -14.84 19.89 18.82
C THR A 163 -14.05 20.41 17.63
N TYR A 164 -12.72 20.36 17.70
CA TYR A 164 -11.84 20.75 16.60
C TYR A 164 -12.08 19.89 15.34
N ILE A 165 -12.02 18.57 15.47
CA ILE A 165 -12.26 17.64 14.35
C ILE A 165 -13.66 17.82 13.77
N HIS A 166 -14.66 17.99 14.64
CA HIS A 166 -16.04 18.23 14.24
C HIS A 166 -16.19 19.54 13.44
N GLY A 167 -15.58 20.63 13.92
CA GLY A 167 -15.54 21.91 13.23
C GLY A 167 -14.88 21.81 11.85
N GLU A 168 -13.71 21.16 11.77
CA GLU A 168 -13.01 20.93 10.50
C GLU A 168 -13.85 20.10 9.52
N CYS A 169 -14.61 19.11 9.99
CA CYS A 169 -15.50 18.33 9.11
C CYS A 169 -16.70 19.17 8.62
N LEU A 170 -17.21 20.10 9.42
CA LEU A 170 -18.27 21.03 9.01
C LEU A 170 -17.77 22.12 8.04
N GLU A 171 -16.54 22.58 8.18
CA GLU A 171 -15.95 23.55 7.26
C GLU A 171 -15.51 22.91 5.95
N HIS A 172 -14.93 21.71 6.06
CA HIS A 172 -14.32 20.92 4.99
C HIS A 172 -14.96 19.53 4.91
N PRO A 173 -16.11 19.37 4.23
CA PRO A 173 -16.84 18.09 4.15
C PRO A 173 -16.02 16.97 3.51
N GLU A 174 -14.97 17.29 2.73
CA GLU A 174 -14.03 16.33 2.17
C GLU A 174 -13.29 15.52 3.25
N ASN A 175 -13.12 16.07 4.46
CA ASN A 175 -12.52 15.34 5.58
C ASN A 175 -13.41 14.18 6.01
N LEU A 176 -14.71 14.43 6.19
CA LEU A 176 -15.67 13.39 6.54
C LEU A 176 -15.80 12.35 5.42
N ALA A 177 -15.89 12.79 4.16
CA ALA A 177 -15.96 11.88 3.01
C ALA A 177 -14.73 10.97 2.92
N ARG A 178 -13.53 11.49 3.20
CA ARG A 178 -12.29 10.70 3.24
C ARG A 178 -12.28 9.70 4.39
N LEU A 179 -12.67 10.13 5.59
CA LEU A 179 -12.75 9.26 6.77
C LEU A 179 -13.71 8.09 6.53
N LEU A 180 -14.91 8.36 6.02
CA LEU A 180 -15.89 7.32 5.70
C LEU A 180 -15.47 6.40 4.54
N ALA A 181 -14.52 6.84 3.71
CA ALA A 181 -13.90 6.01 2.68
C ALA A 181 -12.64 5.26 3.18
N GLY A 182 -12.34 5.30 4.48
CA GLY A 182 -11.14 4.70 5.07
C GLY A 182 -9.83 5.39 4.65
N ARG A 183 -9.90 6.60 4.08
CA ARG A 183 -8.75 7.36 3.59
C ARG A 183 -8.33 8.42 4.61
N GLU A 184 -7.07 8.84 4.50
CA GLU A 184 -6.51 9.88 5.33
C GLU A 184 -7.21 11.24 5.07
N PRO A 185 -7.75 11.91 6.11
CA PRO A 185 -8.29 13.27 5.98
C PRO A 185 -7.15 14.29 5.77
N ARG A 186 -7.44 15.58 5.88
CA ARG A 186 -6.37 16.59 5.96
C ARG A 186 -5.45 16.30 7.16
N ARG A 187 -4.18 16.68 7.02
CA ARG A 187 -3.08 16.27 7.91
C ARG A 187 -3.27 16.74 9.36
N ASP A 188 -3.85 17.91 9.53
CA ASP A 188 -4.24 18.50 10.81
C ASP A 188 -5.29 17.65 11.54
N VAL A 189 -6.37 17.27 10.86
CA VAL A 189 -7.40 16.36 11.38
C VAL A 189 -6.81 14.98 11.69
N ALA A 190 -6.03 14.42 10.76
CA ALA A 190 -5.39 13.12 10.91
C ALA A 190 -4.50 13.06 12.16
N ALA A 191 -3.68 14.10 12.39
CA ALA A 191 -2.76 14.17 13.52
C ALA A 191 -3.45 14.27 14.88
N VAL A 192 -4.64 14.87 14.94
CA VAL A 192 -5.42 14.97 16.17
C VAL A 192 -6.26 13.70 16.41
N LEU A 193 -6.83 13.13 15.35
CA LEU A 193 -7.74 11.98 15.44
C LEU A 193 -7.03 10.70 15.87
N LEU A 194 -5.83 10.43 15.32
CA LEU A 194 -5.09 9.21 15.61
C LEU A 194 -3.57 9.46 15.55
N SER A 195 -2.97 9.74 16.71
CA SER A 195 -1.51 9.88 16.83
C SER A 195 -0.89 8.63 17.48
N PRO A 196 0.33 8.21 17.04
CA PRO A 196 1.09 7.17 17.75
C PRO A 196 1.31 7.48 19.25
N SER A 197 1.36 8.77 19.63
CA SER A 197 1.50 9.20 21.04
C SER A 197 0.27 8.95 21.90
N ASP A 198 -0.86 8.62 21.29
CA ASP A 198 -2.10 8.33 22.00
C ASP A 198 -2.13 6.91 22.55
N PHE A 199 -1.35 6.00 21.96
CA PHE A 199 -1.21 4.63 22.45
C PHE A 199 -0.55 4.64 23.83
N ARG A 200 -1.25 4.08 24.82
CA ARG A 200 -0.84 4.14 26.24
C ARG A 200 -0.16 2.85 26.65
N ASP A 201 -0.88 1.74 26.51
CA ASP A 201 -0.47 0.46 26.99
C ASP A 201 -1.07 -0.67 26.15
N SER A 202 -0.38 -1.79 26.16
CA SER A 202 -0.90 -3.05 25.68
C SER A 202 -0.61 -4.14 26.70
N TRP A 203 -1.57 -5.04 26.85
CA TRP A 203 -1.50 -6.14 27.79
C TRP A 203 -1.95 -7.42 27.10
N CYS A 204 -1.37 -8.54 27.52
CA CYS A 204 -1.76 -9.87 27.07
C CYS A 204 -1.43 -10.88 28.17
N THR A 205 -2.31 -11.84 28.42
CA THR A 205 -2.09 -12.91 29.42
C THR A 205 -1.10 -13.99 28.99
N CYS A 206 -0.58 -13.94 27.76
CA CYS A 206 0.31 -14.97 27.27
C CYS A 206 1.67 -14.99 27.99
N PRO A 207 2.35 -16.14 28.08
CA PRO A 207 3.63 -16.28 28.78
C PRO A 207 4.82 -15.61 28.05
N ASP A 208 4.60 -14.95 26.91
CA ASP A 208 5.64 -14.20 26.19
C ASP A 208 5.99 -12.91 26.95
N ARG A 209 7.23 -12.81 27.43
CA ARG A 209 7.75 -11.65 28.17
C ARG A 209 8.12 -10.47 27.27
N ALA A 210 7.96 -10.58 25.95
CA ALA A 210 8.23 -9.47 25.04
C ALA A 210 7.26 -8.30 25.28
N GLY A 211 7.77 -7.07 25.08
CA GLY A 211 6.97 -5.85 25.18
C GLY A 211 5.77 -5.83 24.24
N VAL A 212 5.85 -6.52 23.09
CA VAL A 212 4.73 -6.78 22.18
C VAL A 212 4.81 -8.22 21.68
N CYS A 213 3.86 -9.05 22.10
CA CYS A 213 3.76 -10.45 21.68
C CYS A 213 3.00 -10.61 20.35
N LYS A 214 3.06 -11.80 19.74
CA LYS A 214 2.32 -12.11 18.50
C LYS A 214 0.80 -11.92 18.62
N HIS A 215 0.21 -12.14 19.81
CA HIS A 215 -1.24 -12.00 20.01
C HIS A 215 -1.68 -10.54 19.95
N ARG A 216 -0.89 -9.61 20.50
CA ARG A 216 -1.15 -8.16 20.40
C ARG A 216 -1.10 -7.69 18.95
N ILE A 217 -0.17 -8.21 18.17
CA ILE A 217 -0.11 -7.95 16.72
C ILE A 217 -1.31 -8.56 16.00
N ALA A 218 -1.72 -9.77 16.34
CA ALA A 218 -2.88 -10.42 15.73
C ALA A 218 -4.17 -9.60 15.97
N VAL A 219 -4.36 -9.10 17.19
CA VAL A 219 -5.48 -8.21 17.53
C VAL A 219 -5.38 -6.89 16.78
N ALA A 220 -4.19 -6.30 16.67
CA ALA A 220 -4.00 -5.08 15.88
C ALA A 220 -4.40 -5.25 14.40
N HIS A 221 -4.11 -6.42 13.80
CA HIS A 221 -4.59 -6.73 12.44
C HIS A 221 -6.10 -6.89 12.37
N ALA A 222 -6.72 -7.59 13.32
CA ALA A 222 -8.18 -7.74 13.36
C ALA A 222 -8.89 -6.37 13.52
N VAL A 223 -8.36 -5.49 14.36
CA VAL A 223 -8.88 -4.11 14.52
C VAL A 223 -8.67 -3.30 13.25
N ALA A 224 -7.50 -3.39 12.62
CA ALA A 224 -7.22 -2.69 11.37
C ALA A 224 -8.19 -3.08 10.25
N GLU A 225 -8.49 -4.37 10.14
CA GLU A 225 -9.49 -4.89 9.19
C GLU A 225 -10.90 -4.39 9.53
N GLN A 226 -11.29 -4.39 10.81
CA GLN A 226 -12.57 -3.85 11.25
C GLN A 226 -12.70 -2.36 10.94
N PHE A 227 -11.68 -1.54 11.23
CA PHE A 227 -11.70 -0.10 10.94
C PHE A 227 -11.68 0.22 9.44
N THR A 228 -11.12 -0.68 8.63
CA THR A 228 -11.15 -0.54 7.17
C THR A 228 -12.53 -0.86 6.62
N THR A 229 -13.19 -1.89 7.18
CA THR A 229 -14.52 -2.35 6.75
C THR A 229 -15.62 -1.45 7.26
N ASP A 230 -15.52 -0.99 8.50
CA ASP A 230 -16.45 -0.09 9.17
C ASP A 230 -15.72 1.14 9.74
N PRO A 231 -15.58 2.21 8.92
CA PRO A 231 -14.98 3.46 9.36
C PRO A 231 -15.82 4.20 10.41
N VAL A 232 -17.11 3.89 10.55
CA VAL A 232 -17.97 4.49 11.59
C VAL A 232 -17.58 3.93 12.95
N ALA A 233 -17.36 2.62 13.05
CA ALA A 233 -16.85 2.00 14.28
C ALA A 233 -15.51 2.60 14.74
N PHE A 234 -14.63 2.97 13.81
CA PHE A 234 -13.38 3.67 14.14
C PHE A 234 -13.63 5.04 14.79
N LEU A 235 -14.54 5.83 14.21
CA LEU A 235 -14.85 7.17 14.71
C LEU A 235 -15.56 7.12 16.07
N ASP A 236 -16.50 6.19 16.24
CA ASP A 236 -17.19 5.93 17.51
C ASP A 236 -16.19 5.46 18.58
N TRP A 237 -15.25 4.58 18.21
CA TRP A 237 -14.15 4.15 19.08
C TRP A 237 -13.23 5.30 19.52
N ARG A 238 -13.07 6.35 18.70
CA ARG A 238 -12.37 7.58 19.08
C ARG A 238 -13.21 8.55 19.92
N GLY A 239 -14.49 8.25 20.14
CA GLY A 239 -15.41 9.08 20.91
C GLY A 239 -16.12 10.16 20.12
N MET A 240 -16.19 10.00 18.80
CA MET A 240 -16.94 10.90 17.94
C MET A 240 -18.39 10.40 17.83
N ASP A 241 -19.37 11.30 17.90
CA ASP A 241 -20.75 10.98 17.51
C ASP A 241 -20.86 11.05 15.99
N THR A 242 -20.53 9.95 15.33
CA THR A 242 -20.40 9.90 13.87
C THR A 242 -21.73 10.17 13.16
N ARG A 243 -22.85 9.67 13.73
CA ARG A 243 -24.18 9.88 13.14
C ARG A 243 -24.57 11.34 13.17
N LYS A 244 -24.40 11.98 14.34
CA LYS A 244 -24.65 13.41 14.48
C LYS A 244 -23.77 14.23 13.54
N LEU A 245 -22.48 13.89 13.44
CA LEU A 245 -21.57 14.57 12.53
C LEU A 245 -22.00 14.46 11.06
N ILE A 246 -22.41 13.27 10.61
CA ILE A 246 -22.93 13.06 9.25
C ILE A 246 -24.18 13.91 9.00
N ASP A 247 -25.12 13.94 9.95
CA ASP A 247 -26.35 14.70 9.83
C ASP A 247 -26.09 16.21 9.76
N GLU A 248 -25.21 16.72 10.61
CA GLU A 248 -24.87 18.15 10.67
C GLU A 248 -24.09 18.60 9.43
N VAL A 249 -23.10 17.83 8.96
CA VAL A 249 -22.39 18.10 7.71
C VAL A 249 -23.37 18.04 6.54
N GLY A 250 -24.22 17.02 6.46
CA GLY A 250 -25.24 16.91 5.43
C GLY A 250 -26.23 18.07 5.43
N ALA A 251 -26.65 18.55 6.60
CA ALA A 251 -27.54 19.71 6.73
C ALA A 251 -26.86 21.00 6.24
N LYS A 252 -25.59 21.21 6.60
CA LYS A 252 -24.81 22.38 6.18
C LYS A 252 -24.56 22.37 4.66
N GLU A 253 -24.22 21.23 4.08
CA GLU A 253 -24.02 21.09 2.63
C GLU A 253 -25.31 21.36 1.85
N ARG A 254 -26.46 20.90 2.34
CA ARG A 254 -27.77 21.24 1.75
C ARG A 254 -28.04 22.74 1.76
N GLN A 255 -27.59 23.46 2.79
CA GLN A 255 -27.72 24.92 2.86
C GLN A 255 -26.74 25.65 1.93
N ARG A 256 -25.51 25.14 1.77
CA ARG A 256 -24.51 25.72 0.84
C ARG A 256 -24.92 25.55 -0.62
N HIS A 257 -25.55 24.42 -0.96
CA HIS A 257 -25.89 24.06 -2.33
C HIS A 257 -27.40 23.76 -2.51
N PRO A 258 -28.29 24.75 -2.29
CA PRO A 258 -29.75 24.53 -2.32
C PRO A 258 -30.23 23.99 -3.67
N GLN A 259 -29.61 24.45 -4.76
CA GLN A 259 -29.89 24.02 -6.14
C GLN A 259 -29.66 22.52 -6.40
N VAL A 260 -28.69 21.89 -5.72
CA VAL A 260 -28.43 20.43 -5.87
C VAL A 260 -29.52 19.62 -5.16
N VAL A 261 -30.00 20.11 -4.02
CA VAL A 261 -31.06 19.50 -3.23
C VAL A 261 -32.39 19.57 -3.96
N ASP A 262 -32.68 20.69 -4.61
CA ASP A 262 -33.90 20.86 -5.42
C ASP A 262 -33.91 19.94 -6.66
N LEU A 263 -32.74 19.74 -7.29
CA LEU A 263 -32.60 18.78 -8.40
C LEU A 263 -32.81 17.34 -7.94
N GLN A 264 -32.23 16.93 -6.79
CA GLN A 264 -32.45 15.60 -6.22
C GLN A 264 -33.90 15.38 -5.78
N ARG A 265 -34.53 16.38 -5.14
CA ARG A 265 -35.94 16.30 -4.74
C ARG A 265 -36.87 16.17 -5.94
N ARG A 266 -36.59 16.91 -7.02
CA ARG A 266 -37.35 16.82 -8.28
C ARG A 266 -37.18 15.47 -8.97
N ALA A 267 -35.96 14.92 -8.99
CA ALA A 267 -35.70 13.59 -9.56
C ALA A 267 -36.44 12.46 -8.82
N VAL A 268 -36.54 12.56 -7.49
CA VAL A 268 -37.31 11.59 -6.67
C VAL A 268 -38.82 11.74 -6.90
N GLN A 269 -39.32 12.97 -7.09
CA GLN A 269 -40.73 13.22 -7.40
C GLN A 269 -41.12 12.72 -8.80
N THR A 270 -40.22 12.78 -9.79
CA THR A 270 -40.51 12.27 -11.14
C THR A 270 -40.44 10.74 -11.25
N GLY A 271 -39.85 10.04 -10.28
CA GLY A 271 -39.89 8.58 -10.17
C GLY A 271 -41.14 8.02 -9.48
N SER A 272 -41.91 8.86 -8.78
CA SER A 272 -43.13 8.46 -8.05
C SER A 272 -44.41 8.60 -8.88
N SER A 273 -44.35 9.19 -10.08
CA SER A 273 -45.51 9.43 -10.95
C SER A 273 -45.62 8.39 -12.08
N GLY A 274 -45.62 7.11 -11.71
CA GLY A 274 -46.02 6.02 -12.58
C GLY A 274 -47.37 5.42 -12.19
N THR A 275 -48.44 5.83 -12.89
CA THR A 275 -49.75 5.14 -13.06
C THR A 275 -50.73 5.23 -11.87
N THR A 276 -51.83 6.03 -11.89
CA THR A 276 -53.08 5.96 -12.69
C THR A 276 -53.82 7.31 -12.47
N GLY A 277 -54.35 8.01 -13.48
CA GLY A 277 -55.67 7.77 -14.09
C GLY A 277 -56.65 8.92 -13.80
N SER A 278 -56.77 9.85 -14.75
CA SER A 278 -57.64 11.05 -14.93
C SER A 278 -58.95 11.24 -14.16
N SER A 279 -59.27 12.49 -13.78
CA SER A 279 -60.23 13.39 -14.49
C SER A 279 -60.70 14.58 -13.63
N GLY A 280 -60.87 15.76 -14.25
CA GLY A 280 -61.61 16.88 -13.65
C GLY A 280 -61.05 18.28 -13.97
N SER A 281 -61.56 18.88 -15.04
CA SER A 281 -61.30 20.26 -15.49
C SER A 281 -61.99 21.31 -14.61
N SER A 282 -61.31 22.43 -14.32
CA SER A 282 -61.90 23.78 -14.35
C SER A 282 -60.85 24.84 -14.01
N GLY A 283 -60.74 25.86 -14.86
CA GLY A 283 -59.65 26.82 -14.86
C GLY A 283 -59.81 28.00 -13.89
N SER A 284 -58.75 28.82 -13.81
CA SER A 284 -58.86 30.27 -13.68
C SER A 284 -57.50 30.91 -13.96
N SER A 285 -57.59 32.07 -14.61
CA SER A 285 -56.57 33.00 -15.07
C SER A 285 -55.58 33.49 -14.01
N GLY A 286 -54.35 33.80 -14.45
CA GLY A 286 -53.51 34.75 -13.72
C GLY A 286 -52.01 34.65 -14.05
N GLY A 287 -51.58 35.47 -15.02
CA GLY A 287 -50.23 36.02 -15.15
C GLY A 287 -49.03 35.07 -15.07
N THR A 288 -48.43 34.72 -16.21
CA THR A 288 -47.12 34.07 -16.22
C THR A 288 -46.04 35.03 -16.71
N ARG A 289 -45.27 35.49 -15.73
CA ARG A 289 -43.85 35.84 -15.85
C ARG A 289 -43.18 34.91 -16.86
N ARG A 290 -42.45 35.49 -17.81
CA ARG A 290 -41.68 34.77 -18.83
C ARG A 290 -40.56 33.99 -18.13
N GLU A 291 -40.82 32.73 -17.80
CA GLU A 291 -39.82 31.76 -17.37
C GLU A 291 -38.78 31.59 -18.50
N PRO A 292 -37.48 31.47 -18.21
CA PRO A 292 -36.51 31.08 -19.22
C PRO A 292 -36.88 29.67 -19.71
N GLU A 293 -36.92 29.50 -21.03
CA GLU A 293 -37.15 28.20 -21.66
C GLU A 293 -35.95 27.28 -21.40
N ASP A 294 -35.89 26.70 -20.21
CA ASP A 294 -35.05 25.54 -19.94
C ASP A 294 -35.61 24.39 -20.78
N VAL A 295 -34.95 24.10 -21.91
CA VAL A 295 -35.25 22.96 -22.77
C VAL A 295 -35.03 21.68 -21.94
N ARG A 296 -36.13 21.19 -21.36
CA ARG A 296 -36.19 19.91 -20.67
C ARG A 296 -36.43 18.84 -21.73
N TYR A 297 -35.38 18.09 -22.08
CA TYR A 297 -35.58 16.83 -22.80
C TYR A 297 -36.24 15.84 -21.84
N SER A 298 -37.40 15.30 -22.22
CA SER A 298 -37.95 14.14 -21.54
C SER A 298 -36.99 12.94 -21.67
N PRO A 299 -37.03 11.94 -20.77
CA PRO A 299 -36.22 10.72 -20.92
C PRO A 299 -36.41 10.06 -22.30
N GLY A 300 -37.61 10.12 -22.88
CA GLY A 300 -37.88 9.62 -24.22
C GLY A 300 -37.32 10.50 -25.35
N GLU A 301 -37.22 11.81 -25.17
CA GLU A 301 -36.54 12.70 -26.14
C GLU A 301 -35.01 12.61 -26.03
N PHE A 302 -34.48 12.40 -24.82
CA PHE A 302 -33.05 12.29 -24.58
C PHE A 302 -32.50 10.91 -24.94
N TRP A 303 -33.16 9.84 -24.47
CA TRP A 303 -32.75 8.46 -24.73
C TRP A 303 -33.34 7.87 -26.01
N GLY A 304 -34.35 8.51 -26.59
CA GLY A 304 -35.11 7.93 -27.70
C GLY A 304 -35.97 6.75 -27.24
N ASP A 305 -36.44 5.99 -28.22
CA ASP A 305 -37.14 4.73 -27.99
C ASP A 305 -36.15 3.63 -27.57
N LEU A 306 -36.08 3.36 -26.26
CA LEU A 306 -35.22 2.32 -25.69
C LEU A 306 -35.56 0.89 -26.16
N SER A 307 -36.71 0.68 -26.80
CA SER A 307 -37.04 -0.60 -27.45
C SER A 307 -36.34 -0.77 -28.81
N ARG A 308 -35.74 0.32 -29.33
CA ARG A 308 -34.86 0.34 -30.51
C ARG A 308 -33.46 0.80 -30.11
N LEU A 309 -32.77 -0.04 -29.34
CA LEU A 309 -31.34 0.16 -29.13
C LEU A 309 -30.64 0.18 -30.50
N PRO A 310 -29.74 1.13 -30.76
CA PRO A 310 -28.93 1.08 -31.97
C PRO A 310 -28.19 -0.25 -31.97
N GLN A 311 -28.41 -1.06 -33.01
CA GLN A 311 -27.64 -2.28 -33.19
C GLN A 311 -26.19 -1.83 -33.36
N ARG A 312 -25.37 -2.08 -32.34
CA ARG A 312 -23.93 -1.93 -32.48
C ARG A 312 -23.53 -2.92 -33.56
N GLU A 313 -23.06 -2.41 -34.68
CA GLU A 313 -22.38 -3.26 -35.65
C GLU A 313 -21.29 -4.02 -34.90
N PRO A 314 -21.25 -5.36 -35.01
CA PRO A 314 -20.15 -6.13 -34.47
C PRO A 314 -18.86 -5.51 -35.02
N LEU A 315 -17.94 -5.15 -34.12
CA LEU A 315 -16.61 -4.72 -34.55
C LEU A 315 -16.07 -5.83 -35.45
N ALA A 316 -15.64 -5.46 -36.66
CA ALA A 316 -15.08 -6.43 -37.58
C ALA A 316 -13.91 -7.15 -36.86
N PRO A 317 -13.85 -8.49 -36.87
CA PRO A 317 -12.73 -9.20 -36.29
C PRO A 317 -11.47 -8.75 -37.02
N GLY A 318 -10.51 -8.23 -36.27
CA GLY A 318 -9.24 -7.75 -36.77
C GLY A 318 -8.17 -8.01 -35.72
N SER A 319 -6.93 -8.18 -36.17
CA SER A 319 -5.81 -8.49 -35.28
C SER A 319 -5.67 -7.39 -34.22
N GLY A 320 -5.88 -7.75 -32.95
CA GLY A 320 -5.75 -6.81 -31.82
C GLY A 320 -4.34 -6.21 -31.71
N LEU A 321 -3.34 -6.90 -32.26
CA LEU A 321 -1.96 -6.44 -32.37
C LEU A 321 -1.78 -5.33 -33.41
N GLU A 322 -2.55 -5.33 -34.50
CA GLU A 322 -2.48 -4.33 -35.56
C GLU A 322 -3.33 -3.10 -35.30
N LEU A 323 -4.44 -3.26 -34.56
CA LEU A 323 -5.37 -2.19 -34.20
C LEU A 323 -4.92 -1.36 -32.97
N GLY A 324 -3.94 -1.84 -32.21
CA GLY A 324 -3.35 -1.13 -31.07
C GLY A 324 -2.30 -0.07 -31.45
N ASP A 325 -1.75 0.64 -30.45
CA ASP A 325 -0.64 1.58 -30.68
C ASP A 325 0.65 0.83 -31.07
N GLN A 326 0.85 0.70 -32.38
CA GLN A 326 2.00 0.02 -32.98
C GLN A 326 3.33 0.67 -32.60
N GLY A 327 3.35 1.98 -32.31
CA GLY A 327 4.55 2.69 -31.90
C GLY A 327 5.04 2.21 -30.54
N THR A 328 4.13 2.16 -29.56
CA THR A 328 4.43 1.65 -28.22
C THR A 328 4.78 0.16 -28.26
N ARG A 329 4.05 -0.64 -29.04
CA ARG A 329 4.34 -2.08 -29.24
C ARG A 329 5.76 -2.29 -29.77
N ASN A 330 6.11 -1.63 -30.87
CA ASN A 330 7.42 -1.78 -31.51
C ASN A 330 8.56 -1.26 -30.59
N ALA A 331 8.29 -0.24 -29.77
CA ALA A 331 9.25 0.26 -28.79
C ALA A 331 9.49 -0.74 -27.64
N VAL A 332 8.48 -1.49 -27.20
CA VAL A 332 8.64 -2.56 -26.20
C VAL A 332 9.38 -3.75 -26.81
N ILE A 333 9.01 -4.20 -28.01
CA ILE A 333 9.66 -5.33 -28.69
C ILE A 333 11.15 -5.05 -28.89
N ARG A 334 11.52 -3.85 -29.33
CA ARG A 334 12.94 -3.44 -29.46
C ARG A 334 13.75 -3.47 -28.17
N LYS A 335 13.11 -3.47 -26.98
CA LYS A 335 13.81 -3.61 -25.70
C LYS A 335 14.14 -5.05 -25.36
N VAL A 336 13.43 -6.02 -25.95
CA VAL A 336 13.55 -7.45 -25.64
C VAL A 336 14.26 -8.21 -26.76
N SER A 337 14.08 -7.77 -28.01
CA SER A 337 14.71 -8.35 -29.20
C SER A 337 16.05 -7.68 -29.54
N TRP A 338 17.01 -8.43 -30.07
CA TRP A 338 18.31 -7.91 -30.48
C TRP A 338 18.42 -7.71 -32.00
N ASN A 339 17.74 -8.55 -32.80
CA ASN A 339 17.71 -8.45 -34.26
C ASN A 339 16.27 -8.35 -34.81
N THR A 340 16.12 -7.90 -36.06
CA THR A 340 14.85 -7.85 -36.80
C THR A 340 14.21 -9.23 -36.94
N VAL A 341 15.02 -10.29 -37.06
CA VAL A 341 14.51 -11.68 -37.10
C VAL A 341 13.84 -12.06 -35.77
N ASP A 342 14.42 -11.67 -34.64
CA ASP A 342 13.84 -11.94 -33.32
C ASP A 342 12.54 -11.14 -33.12
N GLN A 343 12.47 -9.92 -33.66
CA GLN A 343 11.25 -9.11 -33.62
C GLN A 343 10.09 -9.78 -34.32
N LEU A 344 10.34 -10.37 -35.49
CA LEU A 344 9.32 -11.07 -36.26
C LEU A 344 8.84 -12.34 -35.53
N ARG A 345 9.76 -13.10 -34.92
CA ARG A 345 9.39 -14.30 -34.13
C ARG A 345 8.55 -13.95 -32.91
N VAL A 346 8.94 -12.93 -32.15
CA VAL A 346 8.18 -12.50 -30.97
C VAL A 346 6.79 -11.99 -31.36
N LEU A 347 6.66 -11.31 -32.51
CA LEU A 347 5.36 -10.87 -33.00
C LEU A 347 4.45 -12.06 -33.37
N ASP A 348 4.99 -13.07 -34.04
CA ASP A 348 4.29 -14.29 -34.42
C ASP A 348 3.84 -15.12 -33.21
N GLU A 349 4.70 -15.24 -32.19
CA GLU A 349 4.35 -15.90 -30.91
C GLU A 349 3.26 -15.16 -30.15
N LEU A 350 3.32 -13.83 -30.10
CA LEU A 350 2.29 -13.01 -29.45
C LEU A 350 0.95 -13.10 -30.17
N GLU A 351 0.96 -13.16 -31.50
CA GLU A 351 -0.23 -13.38 -32.30
C GLU A 351 -0.83 -14.77 -32.06
N SER A 352 0.00 -15.80 -32.00
CA SER A 352 -0.41 -17.17 -31.67
C SER A 352 -1.02 -17.25 -30.25
N CYS A 353 -0.41 -16.59 -29.26
CA CYS A 353 -0.96 -16.49 -27.91
C CYS A 353 -2.32 -15.79 -27.89
N TYR A 354 -2.49 -14.73 -28.68
CA TYR A 354 -3.74 -14.00 -28.76
C TYR A 354 -4.86 -14.90 -29.32
N ARG A 355 -4.63 -15.54 -30.47
CA ARG A 355 -5.60 -16.45 -31.10
C ARG A 355 -6.00 -17.60 -30.18
N LEU A 356 -5.04 -18.14 -29.42
CA LEU A 356 -5.27 -19.18 -28.42
C LEU A 356 -6.18 -18.70 -27.27
N LEU A 357 -5.99 -17.46 -26.79
CA LEU A 357 -6.80 -16.87 -25.72
C LEU A 357 -8.19 -16.46 -26.18
N THR A 358 -8.34 -16.04 -27.44
CA THR A 358 -9.63 -15.62 -28.00
C THR A 358 -10.43 -16.77 -28.59
N GLY A 359 -9.81 -17.94 -28.77
CA GLY A 359 -10.46 -19.13 -29.33
C GLY A 359 -10.78 -19.00 -30.81
N GLU A 360 -10.03 -18.14 -31.53
CA GLU A 360 -10.19 -17.93 -32.97
C GLU A 360 -9.77 -19.16 -33.79
N ASP A 361 -8.88 -20.00 -33.24
CA ASP A 361 -8.48 -21.29 -33.83
C ASP A 361 -9.09 -22.44 -33.02
N GLN A 362 -10.03 -23.17 -33.63
CA GLN A 362 -10.70 -24.35 -33.04
C GLN A 362 -9.98 -25.67 -33.34
N GLU A 363 -8.83 -25.65 -34.01
CA GLU A 363 -8.05 -26.83 -34.34
C GLU A 363 -6.98 -27.13 -33.27
N GLU A 364 -7.14 -28.30 -32.65
CA GLU A 364 -6.22 -29.12 -31.85
C GLU A 364 -4.99 -28.43 -31.18
N TYR A 365 -5.07 -28.29 -29.85
CA TYR A 365 -4.05 -27.72 -28.96
C TYR A 365 -2.82 -28.62 -28.79
N ASP A 366 -1.90 -28.61 -29.75
CA ASP A 366 -0.54 -29.11 -29.53
C ASP A 366 0.53 -28.11 -29.99
N THR A 367 0.24 -26.80 -29.86
CA THR A 367 1.22 -25.74 -30.15
C THR A 367 2.26 -25.68 -29.03
N VAL A 368 3.36 -26.40 -29.22
CA VAL A 368 4.53 -26.32 -28.35
C VAL A 368 5.27 -25.04 -28.69
N PHE A 369 5.23 -24.05 -27.78
CA PHE A 369 6.11 -22.88 -27.87
C PHE A 369 7.57 -23.36 -27.76
N ASP A 370 8.39 -22.98 -28.73
CA ASP A 370 9.82 -23.25 -28.68
C ASP A 370 10.42 -22.63 -27.41
N ARG A 371 11.43 -23.28 -26.83
CA ARG A 371 12.15 -22.71 -25.68
C ARG A 371 12.89 -21.45 -26.13
N GLU A 372 12.69 -20.38 -25.36
CA GLU A 372 13.23 -19.05 -25.60
C GLU A 372 14.72 -19.05 -26.00
N PRO A 373 15.14 -18.36 -27.08
CA PRO A 373 16.52 -18.34 -27.56
C PRO A 373 17.54 -17.87 -26.51
N TRP A 374 17.14 -17.04 -25.53
CA TRP A 374 18.02 -16.50 -24.50
C TRP A 374 18.18 -17.39 -23.26
N LEU A 375 17.37 -18.46 -23.13
CA LEU A 375 17.54 -19.50 -22.11
C LEU A 375 18.34 -20.69 -22.61
N SER A 376 18.45 -20.87 -23.93
CA SER A 376 19.42 -21.78 -24.52
C SER A 376 20.82 -21.17 -24.43
N GLY A 377 21.65 -21.69 -23.51
CA GLY A 377 23.10 -21.54 -23.62
C GLY A 377 23.59 -21.94 -25.02
N PRO A 378 24.74 -21.45 -25.49
CA PRO A 378 25.11 -21.42 -26.91
C PRO A 378 25.04 -22.83 -27.50
N SER A 379 23.95 -23.12 -28.21
CA SER A 379 23.82 -24.30 -29.03
C SER A 379 24.63 -24.04 -30.30
N GLY A 380 25.53 -24.98 -30.58
CA GLY A 380 26.58 -24.79 -31.55
C GLY A 380 26.11 -24.53 -32.99
N ARG A 381 26.96 -23.77 -33.67
CA ARG A 381 27.27 -23.77 -35.11
C ARG A 381 26.24 -23.18 -36.07
N ILE A 382 26.50 -21.93 -36.45
CA ILE A 382 26.52 -21.42 -37.84
C ILE A 382 27.50 -20.23 -37.80
N GLY A 383 28.56 -20.05 -38.59
CA GLY A 383 29.17 -20.76 -39.71
C GLY A 383 30.50 -20.04 -40.02
N ALA A 384 31.44 -20.76 -40.63
CA ALA A 384 32.68 -20.20 -41.13
C ALA A 384 32.43 -19.15 -42.23
N HIS A 385 33.17 -18.06 -42.19
CA HIS A 385 33.62 -17.32 -43.36
C HIS A 385 35.03 -16.78 -43.05
N ASP A 386 35.89 -16.89 -44.06
CA ASP A 386 37.34 -16.65 -44.06
C ASP A 386 37.83 -15.35 -43.40
#